data_AF-A0A660SME7-F1
#
_entry.id   AF-A0A660SME7-F1
#
_cell.length_a   1.000
_cell.length_b   1.000
_cell.length_c   1.000
_cell.angle_alpha   90.00
_cell.angle_beta   90.00
_cell.angle_gamma   90.00
#
_symmetry.space_group_name_H-M   'P 1'
#
loop_
_entity.id
_entity.type
_entity.pdbx_description
1 polymer ?
#
loop_
_entity_poly.entity_id
_entity_poly.type
_entity_poly.pdbx_seq_one_letter_code
_entity_poly.pdbx_strand_id
1 'polypeptide(L)'
;MNCEEIREVLIDYLNNDLDPEEMALVQSHLQSCPGCAREFQILKEMIVCCQEPIEYRECYIEEFVYEVRTRIARQKRMRTVFRYLPIALVPIGLGLFLFFHRPKPSPVPVYLDSETRVMIDSLSDQEFNTLLDRIRQVSLSEE
;
A
#
# COMPACT_ATOMS: atom_id res chain seq x y z
N MET A 1 29.14 -27.33 41.66
CA MET A 1 28.25 -27.47 40.49
C MET A 1 27.82 -28.91 40.33
N ASN A 2 26.56 -29.12 39.99
CA ASN A 2 26.01 -30.42 39.62
C ASN A 2 26.13 -30.67 38.09
N CYS A 3 25.83 -31.88 37.63
CA CYS A 3 25.97 -32.22 36.20
C CYS A 3 24.95 -31.49 35.29
N GLU A 4 23.87 -30.95 35.84
CA GLU A 4 22.86 -30.21 35.06
C GLU A 4 23.35 -28.78 34.78
N GLU A 5 23.80 -28.09 35.83
CA GLU A 5 24.44 -26.76 35.72
C GLU A 5 25.62 -26.78 34.76
N ILE A 6 26.45 -27.82 34.80
CA ILE A 6 27.61 -27.95 33.90
C ILE A 6 27.15 -28.04 32.44
N ARG A 7 26.12 -28.85 32.14
CA ARG A 7 25.62 -29.03 30.78
C ARG A 7 25.11 -27.73 30.16
N GLU A 8 24.51 -26.86 30.96
CA GLU A 8 24.03 -25.56 30.50
C GLU A 8 25.17 -24.64 30.07
N VAL A 9 26.32 -24.71 30.75
CA VAL A 9 27.48 -23.82 30.51
C VAL A 9 28.59 -24.46 29.66
N LEU A 10 28.44 -25.70 29.19
CA LEU A 10 29.49 -26.39 28.41
C LEU A 10 29.84 -25.69 27.10
N ILE A 11 28.85 -25.06 26.43
CA ILE A 11 29.08 -24.32 25.18
C ILE A 11 29.86 -23.03 25.46
N ASP A 12 29.45 -22.28 26.47
CA ASP A 12 30.12 -21.04 26.88
C ASP A 12 31.56 -21.33 27.34
N TYR A 13 31.76 -22.43 28.08
CA TYR A 13 33.09 -22.92 28.43
C TYR A 13 33.94 -23.25 27.20
N LEU A 14 33.35 -23.87 26.17
CA LEU A 14 34.05 -24.22 24.93
C LEU A 14 34.47 -22.99 24.13
N ASN A 15 33.66 -21.92 24.18
CA ASN A 15 33.94 -20.64 23.52
C ASN A 15 34.85 -19.71 24.33
N ASN A 16 35.22 -20.08 25.56
CA ASN A 16 35.89 -19.20 26.55
C ASN A 16 35.07 -17.95 26.90
N ASP A 17 33.73 -18.06 26.96
CA ASP A 17 32.81 -16.98 27.29
C ASP A 17 32.43 -16.91 28.79
N LEU A 18 32.94 -17.85 29.60
CA LEU A 18 32.75 -17.86 31.06
C LEU A 18 33.81 -17.01 31.77
N ASP A 19 33.46 -16.54 32.96
CA ASP A 19 34.43 -15.87 33.82
C ASP A 19 35.50 -16.87 34.36
N PRO A 20 36.66 -16.37 34.85
CA PRO A 20 37.74 -17.25 35.31
C PRO A 20 37.37 -18.17 36.49
N GLU A 21 36.43 -17.75 37.35
CA GLU A 21 35.98 -18.54 38.49
C GLU A 21 35.08 -19.69 38.02
N GLU A 22 34.14 -19.40 37.13
CA GLU A 22 33.27 -20.38 36.48
C GLU A 22 34.05 -21.37 35.63
N MET A 23 35.04 -20.90 34.86
CA MET A 23 35.92 -21.78 34.09
C MET A 23 36.65 -22.80 34.98
N ALA A 24 37.15 -22.38 36.15
CA ALA A 24 37.84 -23.26 37.08
C ALA A 24 36.89 -24.31 37.68
N LEU A 25 35.65 -23.92 37.98
CA LEU A 25 34.61 -24.82 38.49
C LEU A 25 34.22 -25.87 37.45
N VAL A 26 34.01 -25.46 36.20
CA VAL A 26 33.70 -26.37 35.08
C VAL A 26 34.87 -27.32 34.83
N GLN A 27 36.11 -26.80 34.78
CA GLN A 27 37.30 -27.62 34.59
C GLN A 27 37.47 -28.67 35.70
N SER A 28 37.27 -28.28 36.96
CA SER A 28 37.31 -29.20 38.11
C SER A 28 36.25 -30.30 38.01
N HIS A 29 35.04 -29.94 37.57
CA HIS A 29 33.97 -30.91 37.37
C HIS A 29 34.28 -31.88 36.22
N LEU A 30 34.79 -31.40 35.09
CA LEU A 30 35.18 -32.25 33.96
C LEU A 30 36.29 -33.25 34.32
N GLN A 31 37.20 -32.87 35.24
CA GLN A 31 38.23 -33.78 35.74
C GLN A 31 37.70 -34.87 36.67
N SER A 32 36.60 -34.60 37.38
CA SER A 32 36.02 -35.51 38.38
C SER A 32 34.84 -36.32 37.87
N CYS A 33 34.13 -35.85 36.84
CA CYS A 33 32.92 -36.47 36.31
C CYS A 33 33.12 -37.01 34.87
N PRO A 34 33.22 -38.34 34.69
CA PRO A 34 33.42 -38.94 33.36
C PRO A 34 32.17 -38.86 32.45
N GLY A 35 30.99 -38.55 32.98
CA GLY A 35 29.79 -38.29 32.19
C GLY A 35 29.93 -36.97 31.43
N CYS A 36 30.10 -35.88 32.18
CA CYS A 36 30.27 -34.54 31.62
C CYS A 36 31.52 -34.42 30.73
N ALA A 37 32.62 -35.11 31.08
CA ALA A 37 33.81 -35.16 30.24
C ALA A 37 33.55 -35.77 28.85
N ARG A 38 32.74 -36.83 28.77
CA ARG A 38 32.35 -37.44 27.49
C ARG A 38 31.46 -36.52 26.67
N GLU A 39 30.48 -35.88 27.31
CA GLU A 39 29.60 -34.92 26.63
C GLU A 39 30.37 -33.73 26.07
N PHE A 40 31.29 -33.16 26.85
CA PHE A 40 32.18 -32.09 26.39
C PHE A 40 33.03 -32.53 25.19
N GLN A 41 33.56 -33.76 25.20
CA GLN A 41 34.34 -34.29 24.08
C GLN A 41 33.48 -34.46 22.81
N ILE A 42 32.24 -34.96 22.95
CA ILE A 42 31.30 -35.07 21.83
C ILE A 42 30.99 -33.70 21.23
N LEU A 43 30.69 -32.70 22.07
CA LEU A 43 30.42 -31.33 21.62
C LEU A 43 31.62 -30.75 20.86
N LYS A 44 32.83 -30.97 21.37
CA LYS A 44 34.07 -30.53 20.73
C LYS A 44 34.26 -31.16 19.35
N GLU A 45 34.00 -32.47 19.23
CA GLU A 45 34.07 -33.18 17.95
C GLU A 45 33.03 -32.69 16.95
N MET A 46 31.79 -32.46 17.39
CA MET A 46 30.72 -31.92 16.55
C MET A 46 31.09 -30.56 15.95
N ILE A 47 31.65 -29.67 16.77
CA ILE A 47 32.07 -28.33 16.30
C ILE A 47 33.18 -28.44 15.27
N VAL A 48 34.17 -29.30 15.49
CA VAL A 48 35.25 -29.53 14.52
C VAL A 48 34.69 -30.07 13.20
N CYS A 49 33.72 -30.99 13.23
CA CYS A 49 33.06 -31.49 12.04
C CYS A 49 32.23 -30.41 11.31
N CYS A 50 31.65 -29.46 12.04
CA CYS A 50 30.85 -28.37 11.47
C CYS A 50 31.69 -27.17 10.99
N GLN A 51 32.98 -27.11 11.34
CA GLN A 51 33.91 -26.05 10.92
C GLN A 51 34.47 -26.27 9.50
N GLU A 52 33.68 -26.87 8.59
CA GLU A 52 34.04 -26.80 7.18
C GLU A 52 34.21 -25.32 6.80
N PRO A 53 35.35 -24.95 6.17
CA PRO A 53 35.55 -23.58 5.73
C PRO A 53 34.44 -23.27 4.75
N ILE A 54 33.47 -22.48 5.18
CA ILE A 54 32.42 -21.96 4.32
C ILE A 54 33.17 -21.06 3.34
N GLU A 55 33.47 -21.57 2.14
CA GLU A 55 34.05 -20.76 1.08
C GLU A 55 33.07 -19.62 0.81
N TYR A 56 33.44 -18.43 1.28
CA TYR A 56 32.65 -17.23 1.16
C TYR A 56 32.64 -16.83 -0.31
N ARG A 57 31.70 -17.37 -1.08
CA ARG A 57 31.57 -17.04 -2.51
C ARG A 57 30.88 -15.68 -2.59
N GLU A 58 31.67 -14.62 -2.76
CA GLU A 58 31.21 -13.22 -2.87
C GLU A 58 30.04 -13.04 -3.87
N CYS A 59 29.97 -13.90 -4.89
CA CYS A 59 28.90 -13.88 -5.90
C CYS A 59 27.48 -14.15 -5.34
N TYR A 60 27.34 -14.85 -4.22
CA TYR A 60 26.00 -15.14 -3.66
C TYR A 60 25.32 -13.88 -3.10
N ILE A 61 26.11 -12.94 -2.56
CA ILE A 61 25.57 -11.73 -1.94
C ILE A 61 25.08 -10.75 -3.00
N GLU A 62 25.76 -10.62 -4.13
CA GLU A 62 25.34 -9.67 -5.18
C GLU A 62 24.01 -10.09 -5.83
N GLU A 63 23.87 -11.37 -6.18
CA GLU A 63 22.62 -11.90 -6.73
C GLU A 63 21.48 -11.82 -5.71
N PHE A 64 21.72 -12.24 -4.46
CA PHE A 64 20.73 -12.15 -3.40
C PHE A 64 20.28 -10.71 -3.12
N VAL A 65 21.23 -9.77 -3.02
CA VAL A 65 20.93 -8.35 -2.79
C VAL A 65 20.16 -7.76 -3.96
N TYR A 66 20.51 -8.13 -5.20
CA TYR A 66 19.77 -7.71 -6.39
C TYR A 66 18.32 -8.25 -6.37
N GLU A 67 18.14 -9.54 -6.11
CA GLU A 67 16.82 -10.16 -6.04
C GLU A 67 15.94 -9.55 -4.94
N VAL A 68 16.50 -9.31 -3.76
CA VAL A 68 15.76 -8.69 -2.65
C VAL A 68 15.38 -7.25 -3.01
N ARG A 69 16.30 -6.46 -3.56
CA ARG A 69 16.03 -5.07 -3.97
C ARG A 69 14.95 -5.00 -5.05
N THR A 70 15.01 -5.87 -6.05
CA THR A 70 14.01 -5.91 -7.13
C THR A 70 12.64 -6.34 -6.63
N ARG A 71 12.55 -7.33 -5.73
CA ARG A 71 11.28 -7.73 -5.08
C ARG A 71 10.67 -6.59 -4.26
N ILE A 72 11.47 -5.90 -3.44
CA ILE A 72 11.00 -4.75 -2.63
C ILE A 72 10.51 -3.60 -3.53
N ALA A 73 11.26 -3.27 -4.59
CA ALA A 73 10.88 -2.21 -5.53
C ALA A 73 9.57 -2.52 -6.25
N ARG A 74 9.37 -3.77 -6.70
CA ARG A 74 8.14 -4.23 -7.35
C ARG A 74 6.93 -4.13 -6.41
N GLN A 75 7.09 -4.52 -5.15
CA GLN A 75 6.01 -4.46 -4.16
C GLN A 75 5.60 -3.01 -3.82
N LYS A 76 6.56 -2.09 -3.75
CA LYS A 76 6.27 -0.65 -3.52
C LYS A 76 5.53 -0.01 -4.70
N ARG A 77 5.92 -0.30 -5.95
CA ARG A 77 5.27 0.27 -7.14
C ARG A 77 3.80 -0.13 -7.25
N MET A 78 3.48 -1.41 -7.03
CA MET A 78 2.09 -1.88 -7.04
C MET A 78 1.26 -1.26 -5.92
N ARG A 79 1.82 -1.14 -4.70
CA ARG A 79 1.12 -0.55 -3.56
C ARG A 79 0.79 0.94 -3.77
N THR A 80 1.68 1.69 -4.41
CA THR A 80 1.44 3.11 -4.73
C THR A 80 0.35 3.28 -5.78
N VAL A 81 0.40 2.51 -6.88
CA VAL A 81 -0.63 2.58 -7.94
C VAL A 81 -2.01 2.23 -7.39
N PHE A 82 -2.11 1.12 -6.63
CA PHE A 82 -3.39 0.70 -6.04
C PHE A 82 -3.93 1.69 -5.00
N ARG A 83 -3.04 2.45 -4.32
CA ARG A 83 -3.45 3.48 -3.34
C ARG A 83 -4.08 4.71 -4.00
N TYR A 84 -3.60 5.10 -5.17
CA TYR A 84 -4.05 6.34 -5.85
C TYR A 84 -5.08 6.12 -6.96
N LEU A 85 -5.21 4.89 -7.47
CA LEU A 85 -6.22 4.52 -8.47
C LEU A 85 -7.67 4.90 -8.06
N PRO A 86 -8.17 4.58 -6.85
CA PRO A 86 -9.54 4.95 -6.48
C PRO A 86 -9.74 6.47 -6.44
N ILE A 87 -8.73 7.23 -5.99
CA ILE A 87 -8.78 8.70 -5.91
C ILE A 87 -8.90 9.32 -7.30
N ALA A 88 -8.16 8.80 -8.29
CA ALA A 88 -8.23 9.28 -9.67
C ALA A 88 -9.59 9.01 -10.35
N LEU A 89 -10.34 7.99 -9.91
CA LEU A 89 -11.64 7.63 -10.48
C LEU A 89 -12.82 8.43 -9.89
N VAL A 90 -12.66 9.05 -8.71
CA VAL A 90 -13.70 9.87 -8.06
C VAL A 90 -14.25 10.99 -8.96
N PRO A 91 -13.45 11.87 -9.60
CA PRO A 91 -13.99 12.95 -10.42
C PRO A 91 -14.74 12.44 -11.65
N ILE A 92 -14.30 11.30 -12.22
CA ILE A 92 -14.97 10.65 -13.35
C ILE A 92 -16.36 10.15 -12.92
N GLY A 93 -16.43 9.46 -11.78
CA GLY A 93 -17.69 8.99 -11.22
C GLY A 93 -18.65 10.14 -10.87
N LEU A 94 -18.13 11.22 -10.27
CA LEU A 94 -18.93 12.41 -9.95
C LEU A 94 -19.45 13.11 -11.21
N GLY A 95 -18.63 13.24 -12.25
CA GLY A 95 -19.03 13.82 -13.53
C GLY A 95 -20.15 13.02 -14.20
N LEU A 96 -20.01 11.70 -14.24
CA LEU A 96 -21.06 10.80 -14.76
C LEU A 96 -22.34 10.91 -13.93
N PHE A 97 -22.22 10.89 -12.60
CA PHE A 97 -23.38 11.03 -11.71
C PHE A 97 -24.14 12.33 -11.97
N LEU A 98 -23.43 13.47 -12.03
CA LEU A 98 -24.05 14.77 -12.31
C LEU A 98 -24.64 14.84 -13.72
N PHE A 99 -24.05 14.17 -14.69
CA PHE A 99 -24.57 14.10 -16.06
C PHE A 99 -25.89 13.32 -16.13
N PHE A 100 -25.97 12.15 -15.48
CA PHE A 100 -27.18 11.33 -15.45
C PHE A 100 -28.27 11.89 -14.54
N HIS A 101 -27.90 12.60 -13.47
CA HIS A 101 -28.84 13.21 -12.53
C HIS A 101 -29.10 14.69 -12.77
N ARG A 102 -28.86 15.22 -13.99
CA ARG A 102 -29.26 16.59 -14.30
C ARG A 102 -30.77 16.74 -14.08
N PRO A 103 -31.22 17.59 -13.14
CA PRO A 103 -32.65 17.83 -12.97
C PRO A 103 -33.19 18.38 -14.28
N LYS A 104 -34.33 17.85 -14.74
CA LYS A 104 -35.02 18.40 -15.91
C LYS A 104 -35.23 19.90 -15.64
N PRO A 105 -34.91 20.78 -16.61
CA PRO A 105 -35.04 22.22 -16.39
C PRO A 105 -36.47 22.49 -15.94
N SER A 106 -36.60 23.11 -14.75
CA SER A 106 -37.90 23.59 -14.30
C SER A 106 -38.39 24.61 -15.32
N PRO A 107 -39.66 24.54 -15.77
CA PRO A 107 -40.19 25.54 -16.68
C PRO A 107 -40.04 26.91 -16.02
N VAL A 108 -39.27 27.80 -16.66
CA VAL A 108 -39.09 29.16 -16.19
C VAL A 108 -40.43 29.86 -16.38
N PRO A 109 -41.07 30.41 -15.33
CA PRO A 109 -42.26 31.23 -15.52
C PRO A 109 -41.86 32.47 -16.32
N VAL A 110 -42.39 32.61 -17.52
CA VAL A 110 -42.27 33.83 -18.32
C VAL A 110 -43.09 34.90 -17.60
N TYR A 111 -42.40 35.77 -16.86
CA TYR A 111 -43.00 36.99 -16.34
C TYR A 111 -43.10 37.99 -17.49
N LEU A 112 -44.23 37.99 -18.19
CA LEU A 112 -44.65 39.17 -18.95
C LEU A 112 -44.96 40.27 -17.94
N ASP A 113 -44.34 41.44 -18.11
CA ASP A 113 -44.72 42.61 -17.33
C ASP A 113 -46.20 42.96 -17.59
N SER A 114 -46.81 43.67 -16.66
CA SER A 114 -48.23 44.04 -16.78
C SER A 114 -48.51 44.96 -17.96
N GLU A 115 -47.51 45.71 -18.45
CA GLU A 115 -47.67 46.65 -19.56
C GLU A 115 -47.78 45.92 -20.91
N THR A 116 -46.94 44.90 -21.14
CA THR A 116 -46.96 44.03 -22.31
C THR A 116 -48.22 43.18 -22.36
N ARG A 117 -48.77 42.76 -21.21
CA ARG A 117 -50.04 42.03 -21.14
C ARG A 117 -51.24 42.90 -21.57
N VAL A 118 -51.27 44.16 -21.16
CA VAL A 118 -52.32 45.12 -21.56
C VAL A 118 -52.23 45.47 -23.05
N MET A 119 -51.02 45.60 -23.59
CA MET A 119 -50.85 45.81 -25.04
C MET A 119 -51.40 44.63 -25.86
N ILE A 120 -51.11 43.39 -25.46
CA ILE A 120 -51.57 42.19 -26.18
C ILE A 120 -53.09 42.05 -26.12
N ASP A 121 -53.69 42.27 -24.94
CA ASP A 121 -55.16 42.18 -24.77
C ASP A 121 -55.92 43.34 -25.46
N SER A 122 -55.22 44.42 -25.83
CA SER A 122 -55.80 45.55 -26.56
C SER A 122 -55.72 45.41 -28.09
N LEU A 123 -54.99 44.43 -28.61
CA LEU A 123 -54.87 44.18 -30.04
C LEU A 123 -56.08 43.41 -30.54
N SER A 124 -56.65 43.87 -31.66
CA SER A 124 -57.69 43.10 -32.35
C SER A 124 -57.10 41.81 -32.93
N ASP A 125 -57.91 40.75 -33.05
CA ASP A 125 -57.48 39.45 -33.61
C ASP A 125 -56.80 39.59 -34.98
N GLN A 126 -57.18 40.60 -35.76
CA GLN A 126 -56.59 40.88 -37.07
C GLN A 126 -55.15 41.42 -36.95
N GLU A 127 -54.89 42.32 -35.99
CA GLU A 127 -53.56 42.89 -35.77
C GLU A 127 -52.60 41.89 -35.15
N PHE A 128 -53.10 41.05 -34.24
CA PHE A 128 -52.34 39.98 -33.63
C PHE A 128 -51.86 38.95 -34.66
N ASN A 129 -52.74 38.52 -35.57
CA ASN A 129 -52.37 37.60 -36.65
C ASN A 129 -51.37 38.22 -37.64
N THR A 130 -51.47 39.53 -37.92
CA THR A 130 -50.53 40.24 -38.79
C THR A 130 -49.13 40.35 -38.15
N LEU A 131 -49.07 40.54 -36.83
CA LEU A 131 -47.81 40.52 -36.06
C LEU A 131 -47.17 39.13 -36.06
N LEU A 132 -47.96 38.07 -35.87
CA LEU A 132 -47.48 36.69 -35.93
C LEU A 132 -46.88 36.32 -37.30
N ASP A 133 -47.52 36.74 -38.38
CA ASP A 133 -47.00 36.51 -39.74
C ASP A 133 -45.67 37.23 -39.98
N ARG A 134 -45.49 38.45 -39.45
CA ARG A 134 -44.21 39.17 -39.52
C ARG A 134 -43.10 38.46 -38.73
N ILE A 135 -43.38 38.01 -37.52
CA ILE A 135 -42.39 37.29 -36.69
C ILE A 135 -41.97 35.99 -37.39
N ARG A 136 -42.93 35.26 -37.97
CA ARG A 136 -42.66 34.03 -38.73
C ARG A 136 -41.77 34.29 -39.95
N GLN A 137 -41.97 35.40 -40.67
CA GLN A 137 -41.11 35.76 -41.81
C GLN A 137 -39.67 36.09 -41.37
N VAL A 138 -39.48 36.78 -40.25
CA VAL A 138 -38.13 37.09 -39.74
C VAL A 138 -37.39 35.81 -39.31
N SER A 139 -38.09 34.89 -38.63
CA SER A 139 -37.49 33.62 -38.19
C SER A 139 -37.06 32.67 -39.33
N LEU A 140 -37.63 32.85 -40.53
CA LEU A 140 -37.28 32.05 -41.72
C LEU A 140 -36.17 32.69 -42.57
N SER A 141 -35.75 33.93 -42.26
CA SER A 141 -34.69 34.63 -42.99
C SER A 141 -33.31 34.58 -42.31
N GLU A 142 -33.22 33.95 -41.14
CA GLU A 142 -31.97 33.79 -40.38
C GLU A 142 -31.36 32.36 -40.50
N GLU A 143 -31.92 31.49 -41.35
CA GLU A 143 -31.29 30.24 -41.84
C GLU A 143 -30.72 30.42 -43.25
#